data_AF-Q1YEM0-F1
#
_entry.id   AF-Q1YEM0-F1
#
_cell.length_a   1.000
_cell.length_b   1.000
_cell.length_c   1.000
_cell.angle_alpha   90.00
_cell.angle_beta   90.00
_cell.angle_gamma   90.00
#
_symmetry.space_group_name_H-M   'P 1'
#
loop_
_entity.id
_entity.type
_entity.pdbx_description
1 polymer ?
#
loop_
_entity_poly.entity_id
_entity_poly.type
_entity_poly.pdbx_seq_one_letter_code
_entity_poly.pdbx_strand_id
1 'polypeptide(L)'
;MSFARGGEKGTTDWPCVQRRVESITPAQIWAGPDLALADTVERTAEMRALIDLVVARRLPLEEAEALVRAHVADLPEAEREAAATALFVDMLARLNNERSEVMGGIERYGAKQKALAAKLRAQSADFARVQRDPASSNNDIENARQALLWDTRIFNERRQSLTYVCEVPILIEQRAFGLARAIAGAL
;
A
#
# COMPACT_ATOMS: atom_id res chain seq x y z
N MET A 1 5.44 25.83 -20.56
CA MET A 1 5.14 25.63 -19.12
C MET A 1 3.66 25.33 -19.00
N SER A 2 3.28 24.06 -18.90
CA SER A 2 1.88 23.65 -18.76
C SER A 2 1.54 23.58 -17.28
N PHE A 3 0.65 24.46 -16.83
CA PHE A 3 0.15 24.49 -15.46
C PHE A 3 -0.62 23.22 -15.12
N ALA A 4 -0.52 22.83 -13.85
CA ALA A 4 -1.08 21.62 -13.27
C ALA A 4 -2.53 21.36 -13.71
N ARG A 5 -2.81 20.12 -14.12
CA ARG A 5 -4.18 19.63 -14.28
C ARG A 5 -4.91 19.77 -12.93
N GLY A 6 -6.08 20.44 -12.96
CA GLY A 6 -6.97 20.54 -11.81
C GLY A 6 -7.33 19.15 -11.27
N GLY A 7 -7.39 19.02 -9.95
CA GLY A 7 -7.71 17.76 -9.28
C GLY A 7 -9.02 17.17 -9.77
N GLU A 8 -8.99 15.89 -10.12
CA GLU A 8 -10.15 15.15 -10.60
C GLU A 8 -11.28 15.17 -9.57
N LYS A 9 -12.51 15.42 -10.02
CA LYS A 9 -13.71 15.46 -9.17
C LYS A 9 -14.00 14.07 -8.60
N GLY A 10 -13.61 13.79 -7.36
CA GLY A 10 -14.27 12.84 -6.43
C GLY A 10 -14.62 11.43 -6.95
N THR A 11 -13.89 10.88 -7.91
CA THR A 11 -14.24 9.61 -8.59
C THR A 11 -13.37 8.42 -8.20
N THR A 12 -12.35 8.57 -7.35
CA THR A 12 -11.52 7.43 -6.95
C THR A 12 -12.14 6.71 -5.76
N ASP A 13 -12.23 5.37 -5.82
CA ASP A 13 -12.53 4.52 -4.65
C ASP A 13 -11.39 4.48 -3.64
N TRP A 14 -10.32 5.23 -3.91
CA TRP A 14 -9.24 5.53 -3.00
C TRP A 14 -9.73 6.30 -1.74
N PRO A 15 -9.66 5.70 -0.54
CA PRO A 15 -10.17 6.29 0.69
C PRO A 15 -9.09 7.03 1.52
N CYS A 16 -7.82 6.96 1.14
CA CYS A 16 -6.72 7.52 1.93
C CYS A 16 -6.51 9.01 1.69
N VAL A 17 -5.99 9.71 2.71
CA VAL A 17 -5.64 11.15 2.62
C VAL A 17 -4.50 11.39 1.63
N GLN A 18 -3.53 10.48 1.59
CA GLN A 18 -2.43 10.54 0.62
C GLN A 18 -2.95 10.26 -0.79
N ARG A 19 -2.37 10.90 -1.81
CA ARG A 19 -2.73 10.63 -3.20
C ARG A 19 -2.30 9.22 -3.61
N ARG A 20 -3.10 8.57 -4.45
CA ARG A 20 -2.71 7.32 -5.10
C ARG A 20 -1.64 7.62 -6.15
N VAL A 21 -0.42 7.16 -5.89
CA VAL A 21 0.71 7.19 -6.83
C VAL A 21 0.97 5.76 -7.27
N GLU A 22 1.06 5.47 -8.57
CA GLU A 22 1.12 4.10 -9.08
C GLU A 22 2.35 3.32 -8.60
N SER A 23 3.53 3.90 -8.80
CA SER A 23 4.80 3.23 -8.50
C SER A 23 5.83 4.20 -7.96
N ILE A 24 6.77 3.65 -7.19
CA ILE A 24 8.00 4.33 -6.81
C ILE A 24 8.97 4.15 -7.99
N THR A 25 9.39 5.25 -8.57
CA THR A 25 10.33 5.24 -9.69
C THR A 25 11.77 5.18 -9.19
N PRO A 26 12.70 4.54 -9.93
CA PRO A 26 14.12 4.51 -9.55
C PRO A 26 14.69 5.91 -9.30
N ALA A 27 14.35 6.89 -10.14
CA ALA A 27 14.83 8.26 -10.05
C ALA A 27 14.48 8.97 -8.72
N GLN A 28 13.50 8.47 -7.97
CA GLN A 28 13.14 9.04 -6.68
C GLN A 28 14.03 8.55 -5.54
N ILE A 29 14.63 7.37 -5.66
CA ILE A 29 15.22 6.65 -4.53
C ILE A 29 16.63 6.12 -4.77
N TRP A 30 17.08 6.04 -6.02
CA TRP A 30 18.38 5.52 -6.39
C TRP A 30 19.40 6.62 -6.56
N ALA A 31 20.52 6.50 -5.85
CA ALA A 31 21.66 7.40 -5.92
C ALA A 31 22.97 6.66 -6.32
N GLY A 32 22.84 5.45 -6.84
CA GLY A 32 23.97 4.64 -7.29
C GLY A 32 24.23 4.73 -8.80
N PRO A 33 24.99 3.78 -9.36
CA PRO A 33 25.36 3.70 -10.78
C PRO A 33 24.18 3.63 -11.74
N ASP A 34 24.49 3.68 -13.05
CA ASP A 34 23.50 3.53 -14.12
C ASP A 34 22.75 2.19 -13.98
N LEU A 35 21.41 2.27 -14.04
CA LEU A 35 20.53 1.12 -13.95
C LEU A 35 20.79 0.08 -15.05
N ALA A 36 21.36 0.49 -16.19
CA ALA A 36 21.75 -0.43 -17.26
C ALA A 36 22.78 -1.48 -16.81
N LEU A 37 23.56 -1.22 -15.76
CA LEU A 37 24.48 -2.22 -15.19
C LEU A 37 23.75 -3.42 -14.60
N ALA A 38 22.48 -3.29 -14.23
CA ALA A 38 21.70 -4.43 -13.79
C ALA A 38 21.61 -5.50 -14.88
N ASP A 39 21.60 -5.14 -16.16
CA ASP A 39 21.46 -6.09 -17.27
C ASP A 39 22.75 -6.87 -17.57
N THR A 40 23.88 -6.48 -16.97
CA THR A 40 25.17 -7.13 -17.19
C THR A 40 25.47 -8.24 -16.15
N VAL A 41 24.58 -8.45 -15.18
CA VAL A 41 24.77 -9.42 -14.10
C VAL A 41 23.58 -10.38 -14.00
N GLU A 42 23.91 -11.67 -14.05
CA GLU A 42 22.98 -12.76 -13.79
C GLU A 42 22.59 -12.81 -12.31
N ARG A 43 21.29 -13.02 -12.03
CA ARG A 43 20.79 -13.14 -10.66
C ARG A 43 21.16 -14.51 -10.09
N THR A 44 22.06 -14.53 -9.11
CA THR A 44 22.42 -15.76 -8.42
C THR A 44 21.29 -16.25 -7.50
N ALA A 45 21.40 -17.47 -6.97
CA ALA A 45 20.44 -17.98 -5.99
C ALA A 45 20.52 -17.18 -4.68
N GLU A 46 21.72 -16.77 -4.30
CA GLU A 46 22.03 -16.00 -3.10
C GLU A 46 21.43 -14.59 -3.18
N MET A 47 21.56 -13.92 -4.34
CA MET A 47 20.95 -12.61 -4.55
C MET A 47 19.42 -12.69 -4.43
N ARG A 48 18.79 -13.68 -5.06
CA ARG A 48 17.33 -13.87 -4.99
C ARG A 48 16.86 -14.16 -3.56
N ALA A 49 17.57 -15.02 -2.83
CA ALA A 49 17.27 -15.30 -1.43
C ALA A 49 17.43 -14.06 -0.54
N LEU A 50 18.47 -13.26 -0.77
CA LEU A 50 18.66 -11.99 -0.06
C LEU A 50 17.51 -11.02 -0.34
N ILE A 51 17.12 -10.85 -1.61
CA ILE A 51 16.01 -9.98 -2.01
C ILE A 51 14.72 -10.40 -1.28
N ASP A 52 14.35 -11.68 -1.35
CA ASP A 52 13.15 -12.20 -0.68
C ASP A 52 13.18 -11.98 0.84
N LEU A 53 14.37 -12.04 1.46
CA LEU A 53 14.56 -11.79 2.88
C LEU A 53 14.41 -10.31 3.24
N VAL A 54 15.12 -9.40 2.55
CA VAL A 54 15.19 -7.98 2.92
C VAL A 54 13.93 -7.20 2.59
N VAL A 55 13.17 -7.62 1.57
CA VAL A 55 11.86 -7.02 1.26
C VAL A 55 10.77 -7.46 2.24
N ALA A 56 10.97 -8.56 2.98
CA ALA A 56 9.96 -9.09 3.87
C ALA A 56 9.66 -8.14 5.04
N ARG A 57 8.39 -7.72 5.16
CA ARG A 57 7.91 -6.80 6.22
C ARG A 57 8.21 -7.26 7.65
N ARG A 58 8.29 -8.57 7.88
CA ARG A 58 8.56 -9.16 9.20
C ARG A 58 9.99 -8.90 9.69
N LEU A 59 10.92 -8.65 8.78
CA LEU A 59 12.30 -8.36 9.12
C LEU A 59 12.41 -6.87 9.45
N PRO A 60 12.88 -6.45 10.64
CA PRO A 60 13.10 -5.05 10.96
C PRO A 60 13.89 -4.34 9.86
N LEU A 61 13.53 -3.09 9.53
CA LEU A 61 14.17 -2.38 8.42
C LEU A 61 15.66 -2.22 8.65
N GLU A 62 16.09 -1.87 9.87
CA GLU A 62 17.51 -1.72 10.21
C GLU A 62 18.32 -3.01 9.98
N GLU A 63 17.73 -4.17 10.29
CA GLU A 63 18.34 -5.48 10.06
C GLU A 63 18.42 -5.80 8.56
N ALA A 64 17.35 -5.52 7.81
CA ALA A 64 17.32 -5.68 6.36
C ALA A 64 18.38 -4.80 5.66
N GLU A 65 18.53 -3.55 6.11
CA GLU A 65 19.57 -2.65 5.63
C GLU A 65 20.97 -3.13 5.98
N ALA A 66 21.18 -3.70 7.17
CA ALA A 66 22.47 -4.26 7.58
C ALA A 66 22.87 -5.46 6.71
N LEU A 67 21.92 -6.37 6.44
CA LEU A 67 22.16 -7.53 5.58
C LEU A 67 22.54 -7.13 4.15
N VAL A 68 21.83 -6.17 3.56
CA VAL A 68 22.13 -5.75 2.18
C VAL A 68 23.46 -4.99 2.11
N ARG A 69 23.79 -4.14 3.11
CA ARG A 69 25.11 -3.49 3.19
C ARG A 69 26.24 -4.52 3.29
N ALA A 70 26.09 -5.52 4.17
CA ALA A 70 27.09 -6.55 4.37
C ALA A 70 27.31 -7.36 3.08
N HIS A 71 26.22 -7.74 2.40
CA HIS A 71 26.32 -8.43 1.12
C HIS A 71 27.05 -7.59 0.07
N VAL A 72 26.68 -6.31 -0.11
CA VAL A 72 27.31 -5.44 -1.11
C VAL A 72 28.80 -5.21 -0.80
N ALA A 73 29.17 -5.07 0.47
CA ALA A 73 30.56 -4.86 0.88
C ALA A 73 31.46 -6.10 0.65
N ASP A 74 30.89 -7.31 0.72
CA ASP A 74 31.60 -8.58 0.51
C ASP A 74 31.83 -8.89 -0.99
N LEU A 75 31.13 -8.19 -1.89
CA LEU A 75 31.30 -8.38 -3.33
C LEU A 75 32.69 -7.92 -3.81
N PRO A 76 33.30 -8.63 -4.78
CA PRO A 76 34.49 -8.18 -5.47
C PRO A 76 34.30 -6.78 -6.06
N GLU A 77 35.30 -5.91 -5.92
CA GLU A 77 35.24 -4.51 -6.37
C GLU A 77 34.82 -4.37 -7.84
N ALA A 78 35.32 -5.26 -8.72
CA ALA A 78 35.02 -5.25 -10.15
C ALA A 78 33.55 -5.60 -10.49
N GLU A 79 32.84 -6.28 -9.59
CA GLU A 79 31.46 -6.75 -9.81
C GLU A 79 30.43 -5.97 -8.98
N ARG A 80 30.91 -5.25 -7.95
CA ARG A 80 30.08 -4.65 -6.90
C ARG A 80 29.01 -3.72 -7.45
N GLU A 81 29.37 -2.78 -8.33
CA GLU A 81 28.43 -1.80 -8.87
C GLU A 81 27.28 -2.47 -9.62
N ALA A 82 27.58 -3.43 -10.50
CA ALA A 82 26.58 -4.09 -11.32
C ALA A 82 25.67 -5.01 -10.49
N ALA A 83 26.25 -5.77 -9.56
CA ALA A 83 25.48 -6.62 -8.64
C ALA A 83 24.61 -5.82 -7.66
N ALA A 84 25.11 -4.72 -7.09
CA ALA A 84 24.35 -3.82 -6.24
C ALA A 84 23.18 -3.16 -7.00
N THR A 85 23.42 -2.73 -8.24
CA THR A 85 22.39 -2.17 -9.11
C THR A 85 21.33 -3.21 -9.45
N ALA A 86 21.72 -4.46 -9.74
CA ALA A 86 20.81 -5.58 -9.94
C ALA A 86 19.94 -5.88 -8.71
N LEU A 87 20.53 -5.89 -7.50
CA LEU A 87 19.78 -6.03 -6.24
C LEU A 87 18.74 -4.91 -6.11
N PHE A 88 19.15 -3.67 -6.32
CA PHE A 88 18.24 -2.52 -6.23
C PHE A 88 17.05 -2.65 -7.19
N VAL A 89 17.31 -2.94 -8.47
CA VAL A 89 16.26 -3.06 -9.51
C VAL A 89 15.23 -4.11 -9.13
N ASP A 90 15.69 -5.29 -8.72
CA ASP A 90 14.80 -6.42 -8.41
C ASP A 90 14.01 -6.18 -7.11
N MET A 91 14.64 -5.58 -6.11
CA MET A 91 13.99 -5.21 -4.84
C MET A 91 12.91 -4.16 -5.06
N LEU A 92 13.21 -3.12 -5.85
CA LEU A 92 12.23 -2.10 -6.20
C LEU A 92 11.06 -2.69 -6.99
N ALA A 93 11.31 -3.60 -7.94
CA ALA A 93 10.27 -4.29 -8.67
C ALA A 93 9.36 -5.09 -7.73
N ARG A 94 9.94 -5.85 -6.78
CA ARG A 94 9.17 -6.64 -5.80
C ARG A 94 8.32 -5.77 -4.88
N LEU A 95 8.89 -4.68 -4.36
CA LEU A 95 8.18 -3.75 -3.48
C LEU A 95 7.09 -2.98 -4.21
N ASN A 96 7.31 -2.57 -5.47
CA ASN A 96 6.27 -1.94 -6.29
C ASN A 96 5.11 -2.90 -6.60
N ASN A 97 5.39 -4.18 -6.85
CA ASN A 97 4.34 -5.19 -7.04
C ASN A 97 3.49 -5.34 -5.78
N GLU A 98 4.12 -5.53 -4.62
CA GLU A 98 3.42 -5.59 -3.33
C GLU A 98 2.59 -4.32 -3.06
N ARG A 99 3.18 -3.15 -3.33
CA ARG A 99 2.50 -1.87 -3.16
C ARG A 99 1.26 -1.77 -4.05
N SER A 100 1.35 -2.18 -5.31
CA SER A 100 0.23 -2.19 -6.25
C SER A 100 -0.92 -3.08 -5.76
N GLU A 101 -0.60 -4.29 -5.28
CA GLU A 101 -1.60 -5.20 -4.70
C GLU A 101 -2.30 -4.60 -3.48
N VAL A 102 -1.54 -4.01 -2.56
CA VAL A 102 -2.06 -3.33 -1.38
C VAL A 102 -2.97 -2.18 -1.79
N MET A 103 -2.51 -1.30 -2.70
CA MET A 103 -3.32 -0.17 -3.18
C MET A 103 -4.63 -0.64 -3.83
N GLY A 104 -4.61 -1.67 -4.66
CA GLY A 104 -5.82 -2.24 -5.24
C GLY A 104 -6.77 -2.82 -4.18
N GLY A 105 -6.23 -3.40 -3.10
CA GLY A 105 -7.00 -3.81 -1.93
C GLY A 105 -7.68 -2.65 -1.21
N ILE A 106 -6.96 -1.54 -1.05
CA ILE A 106 -7.44 -0.29 -0.45
C ILE A 106 -8.58 0.33 -1.28
N GLU A 107 -8.48 0.31 -2.60
CA GLU A 107 -9.55 0.80 -3.48
C GLU A 107 -10.82 -0.05 -3.34
N ARG A 108 -10.69 -1.38 -3.36
CA ARG A 108 -11.83 -2.28 -3.10
C ARG A 108 -12.44 -2.04 -1.73
N TYR A 109 -11.61 -1.73 -0.74
CA TYR A 109 -12.07 -1.36 0.59
C TYR A 109 -12.88 -0.06 0.58
N GLY A 110 -12.38 1.00 -0.06
CA GLY A 110 -13.08 2.28 -0.15
C GLY A 110 -14.38 2.19 -0.95
N ALA A 111 -14.42 1.43 -2.04
CA ALA A 111 -15.65 1.11 -2.77
C ALA A 111 -16.71 0.49 -1.85
N LYS A 112 -16.32 -0.50 -1.03
CA LYS A 112 -17.21 -1.15 -0.05
C LYS A 112 -17.66 -0.18 1.05
N GLN A 113 -16.82 0.77 1.47
CA GLN A 113 -17.24 1.82 2.43
C GLN A 113 -18.31 2.74 1.83
N LYS A 114 -18.14 3.17 0.57
CA LYS A 114 -19.15 3.98 -0.12
C LYS A 114 -20.47 3.23 -0.26
N ALA A 115 -20.43 1.95 -0.64
CA ALA A 115 -21.61 1.10 -0.74
C ALA A 115 -22.33 0.94 0.63
N LEU A 116 -21.57 0.69 1.70
CA LEU A 116 -22.14 0.60 3.05
C LEU A 116 -22.75 1.93 3.51
N ALA A 117 -22.10 3.06 3.22
CA ALA A 117 -22.66 4.38 3.51
C ALA A 117 -23.96 4.65 2.73
N ALA A 118 -24.06 4.22 1.47
CA ALA A 118 -25.29 4.30 0.70
C ALA A 118 -26.40 3.41 1.31
N LYS A 119 -26.06 2.18 1.71
CA LYS A 119 -26.97 1.26 2.40
C LYS A 119 -27.50 1.86 3.70
N LEU A 120 -26.65 2.47 4.52
CA LEU A 120 -27.05 3.12 5.77
C LEU A 120 -28.03 4.28 5.56
N ARG A 121 -27.84 5.09 4.51
CA ARG A 121 -28.80 6.13 4.15
C ARG A 121 -30.17 5.54 3.79
N ALA A 122 -30.18 4.47 3.00
CA ALA A 122 -31.41 3.77 2.64
C ALA A 122 -32.09 3.14 3.87
N GLN A 123 -31.34 2.48 4.74
CA GLN A 123 -31.86 1.89 5.98
C GLN A 123 -32.39 2.95 6.95
N SER A 124 -31.74 4.12 7.04
CA SER A 124 -32.24 5.23 7.87
C SER A 124 -33.56 5.79 7.34
N ALA A 125 -33.70 5.93 6.02
CA ALA A 125 -34.95 6.35 5.39
C ALA A 125 -36.05 5.30 5.56
N ASP A 126 -35.72 4.01 5.43
CA ASP A 126 -36.63 2.90 5.63
C ASP A 126 -37.11 2.79 7.08
N PHE A 127 -36.20 2.90 8.06
CA PHE A 127 -36.56 2.93 9.47
C PHE A 127 -37.54 4.06 9.78
N ALA A 128 -37.30 5.27 9.25
CA ALA A 128 -38.21 6.40 9.41
C ALA A 128 -39.57 6.21 8.70
N ARG A 129 -39.64 5.35 7.68
CA ARG A 129 -40.89 4.96 7.01
C ARG A 129 -41.66 3.95 7.86
N VAL A 130 -41.02 2.84 8.24
CA VAL A 130 -41.60 1.76 9.06
C VAL A 130 -42.10 2.31 10.40
N GLN A 131 -41.37 3.24 11.01
CA GLN A 131 -41.79 3.86 12.28
C GLN A 131 -43.05 4.74 12.16
N ARG A 132 -43.31 5.34 10.98
CA ARG A 132 -44.46 6.22 10.75
C ARG A 132 -45.68 5.50 10.17
N ASP A 133 -45.49 4.29 9.66
CA ASP A 133 -46.56 3.50 9.07
C ASP A 133 -47.43 2.85 10.16
N PRO A 134 -48.71 3.22 10.30
CA PRO A 134 -49.61 2.64 11.29
C PRO A 134 -49.83 1.13 11.13
N ALA A 135 -49.53 0.57 9.95
CA ALA A 135 -49.65 -0.86 9.69
C ALA A 135 -48.42 -1.66 10.14
N SER A 136 -47.31 -1.01 10.50
CA SER A 136 -46.08 -1.69 10.92
C SER A 136 -46.23 -2.26 12.34
N SER A 137 -45.79 -3.50 12.54
CA SER A 137 -45.76 -4.11 13.87
C SER A 137 -44.55 -3.64 14.68
N ASN A 138 -44.60 -3.83 16.01
CA ASN A 138 -43.42 -3.59 16.86
C ASN A 138 -42.20 -4.40 16.39
N ASN A 139 -42.41 -5.62 15.91
CA ASN A 139 -41.31 -6.46 15.39
C ASN A 139 -40.67 -5.86 14.14
N ASP A 140 -41.46 -5.28 13.23
CA ASP A 140 -40.94 -4.63 12.01
C ASP A 140 -40.06 -3.43 12.36
N ILE A 141 -40.49 -2.62 13.33
CA ILE A 141 -39.75 -1.47 13.83
C ILE A 141 -38.44 -1.91 14.50
N GLU A 142 -38.48 -2.93 15.37
CA GLU A 142 -37.28 -3.44 16.05
C GLU A 142 -36.28 -4.05 15.07
N ASN A 143 -36.74 -4.84 14.10
CA ASN A 143 -35.87 -5.45 13.09
C ASN A 143 -35.15 -4.37 12.25
N ALA A 144 -35.89 -3.36 11.78
CA ALA A 144 -35.31 -2.25 11.02
C ALA A 144 -34.28 -1.46 11.86
N ARG A 145 -34.58 -1.22 13.16
CA ARG A 145 -33.66 -0.56 14.08
C ARG A 145 -32.38 -1.36 14.30
N GLN A 146 -32.51 -2.66 14.59
CA GLN A 146 -31.37 -3.53 14.84
C GLN A 146 -30.45 -3.62 13.64
N ALA A 147 -31.01 -3.76 12.43
CA ALA A 147 -30.24 -3.77 11.19
C ALA A 147 -29.44 -2.46 10.99
N LEU A 148 -30.09 -1.30 11.19
CA LEU A 148 -29.44 0.00 11.10
C LEU A 148 -28.31 0.16 12.12
N LEU A 149 -28.54 -0.22 13.38
CA LEU A 149 -27.54 -0.13 14.46
C LEU A 149 -26.34 -1.04 14.18
N TRP A 150 -26.58 -2.26 13.71
CA TRP A 150 -25.54 -3.22 13.37
C TRP A 150 -24.63 -2.69 12.25
N ASP A 151 -25.22 -2.26 11.13
CA ASP A 151 -24.45 -1.75 10.00
C ASP A 151 -23.74 -0.43 10.34
N THR A 152 -24.33 0.41 11.20
CA THR A 152 -23.71 1.65 11.67
C THR A 152 -22.46 1.35 12.49
N ARG A 153 -22.50 0.33 13.35
CA ARG A 153 -21.34 -0.11 14.13
C ARG A 153 -20.22 -0.58 13.20
N ILE A 154 -20.53 -1.47 12.26
CA ILE A 154 -19.56 -1.97 11.27
C ILE A 154 -18.94 -0.83 10.48
N PHE A 155 -19.74 0.13 10.03
CA PHE A 155 -19.24 1.28 9.29
C PHE A 155 -18.25 2.12 10.11
N ASN A 156 -18.58 2.40 11.37
CA ASN A 156 -17.72 3.18 12.26
C ASN A 156 -16.41 2.45 12.60
N GLU A 157 -16.48 1.16 12.93
CA GLU A 157 -15.30 0.32 13.20
C GLU A 157 -14.37 0.31 11.99
N ARG A 158 -14.92 0.08 10.79
CA ARG A 158 -14.14 0.09 9.56
C ARG A 158 -13.52 1.47 9.31
N ARG A 159 -14.29 2.55 9.42
CA ARG A 159 -13.79 3.92 9.26
C ARG A 159 -12.62 4.21 10.22
N GLN A 160 -12.65 3.68 11.44
CA GLN A 160 -11.55 3.83 12.40
C GLN A 160 -10.30 3.05 11.98
N SER A 161 -10.46 1.85 11.44
CA SER A 161 -9.35 1.04 10.93
C SER A 161 -8.71 1.56 9.65
N LEU A 162 -9.33 2.54 8.97
CA LEU A 162 -8.84 3.10 7.72
C LEU A 162 -7.42 3.68 7.85
N THR A 163 -7.09 4.28 9.00
CA THR A 163 -5.75 4.83 9.25
C THR A 163 -4.67 3.77 9.05
N TYR A 164 -4.79 2.62 9.71
CA TYR A 164 -3.82 1.53 9.62
C TYR A 164 -3.73 0.96 8.21
N VAL A 165 -4.87 0.86 7.52
CA VAL A 165 -4.92 0.40 6.12
C VAL A 165 -4.15 1.36 5.20
N CYS A 166 -4.28 2.67 5.43
CA CYS A 166 -3.60 3.70 4.65
C CYS A 166 -2.12 3.89 5.01
N GLU A 167 -1.65 3.34 6.14
CA GLU A 167 -0.23 3.34 6.53
C GLU A 167 0.58 2.28 5.78
N VAL A 168 -0.04 1.17 5.35
CA VAL A 168 0.68 0.05 4.71
C VAL A 168 1.50 0.48 3.48
N PRO A 169 0.95 1.28 2.52
CA PRO A 169 1.76 1.77 1.40
C PRO A 169 2.96 2.62 1.82
N ILE A 170 2.83 3.38 2.91
CA ILE A 170 3.90 4.23 3.45
C ILE A 170 5.04 3.36 4.00
N LEU A 171 4.70 2.28 4.70
CA LEU A 171 5.70 1.35 5.22
C LEU A 171 6.48 0.63 4.10
N ILE A 172 5.81 0.28 3.00
CA ILE A 172 6.46 -0.30 1.82
C ILE A 172 7.42 0.72 1.18
N GLU A 173 6.99 1.97 1.09
CA GLU A 173 7.82 3.07 0.57
C GLU A 173 9.05 3.31 1.46
N GLN A 174 8.88 3.41 2.78
CA GLN A 174 9.98 3.54 3.72
C GLN A 174 11.00 2.40 3.57
N ARG A 175 10.53 1.16 3.38
CA ARG A 175 11.41 0.01 3.13
C ARG A 175 12.16 0.15 1.81
N ALA A 176 11.50 0.57 0.73
CA ALA A 176 12.15 0.81 -0.57
C ALA A 176 13.26 1.87 -0.46
N PHE A 177 12.97 3.01 0.17
CA PHE A 177 13.96 4.08 0.38
C PHE A 177 15.10 3.67 1.32
N GLY A 178 14.81 2.95 2.40
CA GLY A 178 15.83 2.47 3.34
C GLY A 178 16.82 1.54 2.64
N LEU A 179 16.29 0.55 1.93
CA LEU A 179 17.11 -0.43 1.21
C LEU A 179 17.89 0.19 0.05
N ALA A 180 17.29 1.11 -0.72
CA ALA A 180 17.99 1.81 -1.80
C ALA A 180 19.18 2.61 -1.28
N ARG A 181 19.01 3.34 -0.17
CA ARG A 181 20.11 4.08 0.48
C ARG A 181 21.16 3.16 1.06
N ALA A 182 20.74 2.04 1.66
CA ALA A 182 21.66 1.05 2.22
C ALA A 182 22.57 0.43 1.15
N ILE A 183 22.01 0.09 -0.01
CA ILE A 183 22.78 -0.38 -1.16
C ILE A 183 23.73 0.71 -1.66
N ALA A 184 23.20 1.91 -1.96
CA ALA A 184 24.01 3.00 -2.52
C ALA A 184 25.14 3.47 -1.58
N GLY A 185 24.92 3.43 -0.27
CA GLY A 185 25.94 3.78 0.72
C GLY A 185 26.99 2.69 0.99
N ALA A 186 26.82 1.49 0.43
CA ALA A 186 27.79 0.38 0.52
C ALA A 186 28.64 0.21 -0.75
N LEU A 187 28.34 1.00 -1.79
CA LEU A 187 29.18 1.15 -2.97
C LEU A 187 30.41 1.98 -2.64
#